data_AF-A0ABD1PJU3-F1
#
_entry.id   AF-A0ABD1PJU3-F1
#
_cell.length_a   1.000
_cell.length_b   1.000
_cell.length_c   1.000
_cell.angle_alpha   90.00
_cell.angle_beta   90.00
_cell.angle_gamma   90.00
#
_symmetry.space_group_name_H-M   'P 1'
#
loop_
_entity.id
_entity.type
_entity.pdbx_description
1 polymer ?
#
loop_
_entity_poly.entity_id
_entity_poly.type
_entity_poly.pdbx_seq_one_letter_code
_entity_poly.pdbx_strand_id
1 'polypeptide(L)'
;MTKNLPFCQVSLPIGDRVKDLVGRLTLQEKIRSLVNNAAPVERLGIKGYEWWSEALHGVSDVGPGTKFGGEFHGATSFPQVILTAASFNASLWEAIGRGGLLYD
;
A
#
# COMPACT_ATOMS: atom_id res chain seq x y z
N MET A 1 -15.09 13.35 -12.74
CA MET A 1 -16.00 14.18 -11.91
C MET A 1 -15.39 14.57 -10.56
N THR A 2 -14.45 13.81 -10.00
CA THR A 2 -13.88 14.09 -8.67
C THR A 2 -12.62 14.94 -8.64
N LYS A 3 -11.97 15.20 -9.79
CA LYS A 3 -10.72 15.98 -9.89
C LYS A 3 -10.76 17.35 -9.22
N ASN A 4 -11.94 17.98 -9.14
CA ASN A 4 -12.11 19.31 -8.55
C ASN A 4 -12.37 19.28 -7.04
N LEU A 5 -12.59 18.10 -6.44
CA LEU A 5 -12.81 17.97 -5.01
C LEU A 5 -11.51 18.22 -4.24
N PRO A 6 -11.55 18.87 -3.06
CA PRO A 6 -10.33 19.20 -2.31
C PRO A 6 -9.44 17.99 -2.03
N PHE A 7 -10.00 16.81 -1.74
CA PHE A 7 -9.18 15.61 -1.54
C PHE A 7 -8.34 15.17 -2.76
N CYS A 8 -8.73 15.59 -3.98
CA CYS A 8 -7.97 15.37 -5.22
C CYS A 8 -6.95 16.48 -5.53
N GLN A 9 -6.95 17.61 -4.81
CA GLN A 9 -6.05 18.73 -5.06
C GLN A 9 -4.70 18.50 -4.37
N VAL A 10 -3.71 18.05 -5.15
CA VAL A 10 -2.37 17.70 -4.63
C VAL A 10 -1.57 18.89 -4.09
N SER A 11 -1.98 20.12 -4.39
CA SER A 11 -1.43 21.35 -3.82
C SER A 11 -1.83 21.58 -2.36
N LEU A 12 -2.91 20.94 -1.88
CA LEU A 12 -3.33 21.04 -0.49
C LEU A 12 -2.55 20.04 0.39
N PRO A 13 -2.30 20.38 1.67
CA PRO A 13 -1.72 19.46 2.64
C PRO A 13 -2.52 18.15 2.72
N ILE A 14 -1.81 17.03 2.95
CA ILE A 14 -2.44 15.70 3.05
C ILE A 14 -3.54 15.69 4.13
N GLY A 15 -3.31 16.34 5.27
CA GLY A 15 -4.29 16.43 6.35
C GLY A 15 -5.63 17.04 5.90
N ASP A 16 -5.59 18.12 5.13
CA ASP A 16 -6.79 18.80 4.62
C ASP A 16 -7.51 17.92 3.59
N ARG A 17 -6.74 17.26 2.72
CA ARG A 17 -7.27 16.32 1.72
C ARG A 17 -7.97 15.13 2.38
N VAL A 18 -7.34 14.54 3.41
CA VAL A 18 -7.91 13.42 4.17
C VAL A 18 -9.15 13.87 4.93
N LYS A 19 -9.11 15.04 5.58
CA LYS A 19 -10.27 15.59 6.31
C LYS A 19 -11.46 15.82 5.39
N ASP A 20 -11.24 16.39 4.20
CA ASP A 20 -12.29 16.57 3.20
C ASP A 20 -12.84 15.22 2.71
N LEU A 21 -11.98 14.25 2.40
CA LEU A 21 -12.42 12.91 1.99
C LEU A 21 -13.28 12.23 3.07
N VAL A 22 -12.78 12.13 4.30
CA VAL A 22 -13.48 11.46 5.41
C VAL A 22 -14.75 12.23 5.78
N GLY A 23 -14.75 13.56 5.68
CA GLY A 23 -15.92 14.41 5.90
C GLY A 23 -17.04 14.16 4.88
N ARG A 24 -16.69 13.74 3.67
CA ARG A 24 -17.65 13.39 2.62
C ARG A 24 -18.25 12.00 2.79
N LEU A 25 -17.62 11.09 3.54
CA LEU A 25 -18.11 9.73 3.74
C LEU A 25 -19.34 9.68 4.66
N THR A 26 -20.34 8.91 4.26
CA THR A 26 -21.42 8.48 5.15
C THR A 26 -20.87 7.57 6.23
N LEU A 27 -21.62 7.40 7.33
CA LEU A 27 -21.22 6.47 8.39
C LEU A 27 -21.02 5.04 7.87
N GLN A 28 -21.89 4.58 6.96
CA GLN A 28 -21.79 3.23 6.39
C GLN A 28 -20.54 3.03 5.55
N GLU A 29 -20.15 4.02 4.74
CA GLU A 29 -18.89 3.95 3.97
C GLU A 29 -17.67 4.00 4.88
N LYS A 30 -17.72 4.77 5.98
CA LYS A 30 -16.65 4.77 6.99
C LYS A 30 -16.48 3.39 7.61
N ILE A 31 -17.57 2.77 8.07
CA ILE A 31 -17.54 1.43 8.68
C ILE A 31 -16.92 0.40 7.71
N ARG A 32 -17.31 0.45 6.43
CA ARG A 32 -16.76 -0.44 5.39
C ARG A 32 -15.30 -0.18 5.03
N SER A 33 -14.71 0.92 5.51
CA SER A 33 -13.30 1.25 5.32
C SER A 33 -12.42 0.81 6.52
N LEU A 34 -13.00 0.19 7.55
CA LEU A 34 -12.29 -0.24 8.77
C LEU A 34 -11.75 -1.68 8.70
N VAL A 35 -11.85 -2.32 7.54
CA VAL A 35 -11.34 -3.68 7.28
C VAL A 35 -10.35 -3.65 6.11
N ASN A 36 -9.55 -4.70 5.98
CA ASN A 36 -8.49 -4.81 4.97
C ASN A 36 -9.02 -4.71 3.53
N ASN A 37 -10.11 -5.42 3.24
CA ASN A 37 -10.82 -5.33 1.97
C ASN A 37 -11.81 -4.14 1.99
N ALA A 38 -11.28 -2.92 1.94
CA ALA A 38 -12.09 -1.71 2.00
C ALA A 38 -12.97 -1.60 0.76
N ALA A 39 -14.28 -1.48 0.98
CA ALA A 39 -15.26 -1.40 -0.11
C ALA A 39 -15.10 -0.12 -0.95
N PRO A 40 -15.43 -0.15 -2.25
CA PRO A 40 -15.45 1.06 -3.07
C PRO A 40 -16.46 2.10 -2.56
N VAL A 41 -16.16 3.37 -2.83
CA VAL A 41 -17.09 4.49 -2.63
C VAL A 41 -17.39 5.09 -4.00
N GLU A 42 -18.30 4.44 -4.73
CA GLU A 42 -18.58 4.71 -6.14
C GLU A 42 -19.01 6.15 -6.42
N ARG A 43 -19.84 6.75 -5.55
CA ARG A 43 -20.28 8.15 -5.72
C ARG A 43 -19.12 9.16 -5.69
N LEU A 44 -17.98 8.78 -5.08
CA LEU A 44 -16.76 9.58 -5.02
C LEU A 44 -15.69 9.04 -5.99
N GLY A 45 -16.01 8.04 -6.81
CA GLY A 45 -15.08 7.42 -7.75
C GLY A 45 -13.89 6.73 -7.08
N ILE A 46 -14.04 6.31 -5.82
CA ILE A 46 -12.99 5.62 -5.06
C ILE A 46 -13.16 4.12 -5.26
N LYS A 47 -12.12 3.48 -5.77
CA LYS A 47 -12.08 2.02 -5.96
C LYS A 47 -11.94 1.32 -4.60
N GLY A 48 -12.33 0.05 -4.55
CA GLY A 48 -12.00 -0.79 -3.40
C GLY A 48 -10.49 -0.88 -3.24
N TYR A 49 -10.04 -1.03 -1.99
CA TYR A 49 -8.63 -1.05 -1.66
C TYR A 49 -8.34 -2.16 -0.66
N GLU A 50 -7.48 -3.09 -1.05
CA GLU A 50 -6.97 -4.14 -0.18
C GLU A 50 -5.64 -3.67 0.42
N TRP A 51 -5.66 -3.24 1.68
CA TRP A 51 -4.44 -2.72 2.32
C TRP A 51 -3.60 -3.80 3.01
N TRP A 52 -4.12 -5.02 3.16
CA TRP A 52 -3.33 -6.13 3.68
C TRP A 52 -2.47 -6.74 2.56
N SER A 53 -1.23 -6.29 2.52
CA SER A 53 -0.15 -6.86 1.72
C SER A 53 1.03 -7.25 2.62
N GLU A 54 1.85 -8.17 2.14
CA GLU A 54 2.95 -8.76 2.91
C GLU A 54 4.28 -8.58 2.17
N ALA A 55 5.31 -8.14 2.88
CA ALA A 55 6.62 -7.84 2.30
C ALA A 55 7.81 -8.09 3.25
N LEU A 56 7.65 -8.98 4.24
CA LEU A 56 8.61 -9.18 5.34
C LEU A 56 10.08 -9.35 4.89
N HIS A 57 10.30 -10.08 3.80
CA HIS A 57 11.63 -10.33 3.23
C HIS A 57 11.56 -10.42 1.69
N GLY A 58 10.79 -9.50 1.09
CA GLY A 58 10.37 -9.56 -0.31
C GLY A 58 8.85 -9.61 -0.42
N VAL A 59 8.30 -9.15 -1.54
CA VAL A 59 6.85 -9.14 -1.78
C VAL A 59 6.32 -10.57 -1.75
N SER A 60 5.26 -10.80 -0.98
CA SER A 60 4.59 -12.09 -0.88
C SER A 60 3.26 -12.07 -1.62
N ASP A 61 2.91 -13.20 -2.24
CA ASP A 61 1.57 -13.48 -2.80
C ASP A 61 0.64 -14.20 -1.81
N VAL A 62 1.10 -14.41 -0.58
CA VAL A 62 0.30 -14.90 0.53
C VAL A 62 -0.58 -13.77 1.05
N GLY A 63 -1.84 -14.08 1.34
CA GLY A 63 -2.84 -13.07 1.72
C GLY A 63 -3.60 -12.50 0.52
N PRO A 64 -4.39 -11.42 0.72
CA PRO A 64 -5.31 -10.92 -0.30
C PRO A 64 -4.73 -9.84 -1.22
N GLY A 65 -3.73 -9.05 -0.78
CA GLY A 65 -3.31 -7.83 -1.49
C GLY A 65 -2.44 -8.02 -2.73
N THR A 66 -1.66 -9.09 -2.82
CA THR A 66 -0.79 -9.36 -3.98
C THR A 66 -1.00 -10.78 -4.50
N LYS A 67 -0.95 -10.94 -5.83
CA LYS A 67 -0.96 -12.22 -6.53
C LYS A 67 0.05 -12.19 -7.66
N PHE A 68 0.84 -13.26 -7.81
CA PHE A 68 1.69 -13.46 -8.96
C PHE A 68 0.92 -14.20 -10.06
N GLY A 69 1.19 -13.83 -11.31
CA GLY A 69 0.46 -14.24 -12.49
C GLY A 69 0.44 -13.14 -13.55
N GLY A 70 0.15 -13.49 -14.81
CA GLY A 70 0.17 -12.53 -15.91
C GLY A 70 1.60 -12.04 -16.20
N GLU A 71 1.82 -10.73 -16.15
CA GLU A 71 3.11 -10.09 -16.47
C GLU A 71 4.19 -10.31 -15.40
N PHE A 72 3.81 -10.60 -14.15
CA PHE A 72 4.74 -10.79 -13.04
C PHE A 72 4.59 -12.17 -12.42
N HIS A 73 5.60 -13.02 -12.58
CA HIS A 73 5.55 -14.42 -12.15
C HIS A 73 6.08 -14.66 -10.74
N GLY A 74 6.68 -13.65 -10.10
CA GLY A 74 7.24 -13.75 -8.76
C GLY A 74 7.96 -12.47 -8.34
N ALA A 75 8.56 -12.51 -7.16
CA ALA A 75 9.38 -11.45 -6.60
C ALA A 75 10.66 -12.01 -5.97
N THR A 76 11.67 -11.17 -5.78
CA THR A 76 12.90 -11.53 -5.06
C THR A 76 12.57 -11.98 -3.64
N SER A 77 13.08 -13.14 -3.24
CA SER A 77 12.99 -13.67 -1.88
C SER A 77 14.33 -13.51 -1.18
N PHE A 78 14.40 -12.55 -0.25
CA PHE A 78 15.60 -12.28 0.54
C PHE A 78 15.72 -13.28 1.71
N PRO A 79 16.88 -13.36 2.37
CA PRO A 79 16.98 -14.07 3.64
C PRO A 79 15.94 -13.59 4.66
N GLN A 80 15.43 -14.51 5.49
CA GLN A 80 14.57 -14.17 6.61
C GLN A 80 15.22 -13.12 7.52
N VAL A 81 14.40 -12.31 8.19
CA VAL A 81 14.87 -11.16 8.98
C VAL A 81 15.95 -11.50 9.99
N ILE A 82 15.93 -12.71 10.56
CA ILE A 82 16.96 -13.18 11.50
C ILE A 82 18.35 -13.30 10.85
N LEU A 83 18.42 -13.79 9.60
CA LEU A 83 19.68 -13.95 8.88
C LEU A 83 20.15 -12.60 8.32
N THR A 84 19.23 -11.77 7.83
CA THR A 84 19.57 -10.41 7.40
C THR A 84 20.12 -9.58 8.56
N ALA A 85 19.52 -9.66 9.75
CA ALA A 85 20.01 -8.98 10.94
C ALA A 85 21.38 -9.51 11.41
N ALA A 86 21.65 -10.82 11.24
CA ALA A 86 22.94 -11.43 11.57
C ALA A 86 24.11 -10.94 10.69
N SER A 87 23.84 -10.19 9.62
CA SER A 87 24.88 -9.49 8.85
C SER A 87 25.49 -8.30 9.59
N PHE A 88 24.79 -7.77 10.61
CA PHE A 88 25.13 -6.51 11.29
C PHE A 88 25.36 -5.32 10.34
N ASN A 89 24.69 -5.32 9.18
CA ASN A 89 24.85 -4.31 8.14
C ASN A 89 23.54 -3.54 7.91
N ALA A 90 23.44 -2.34 8.49
CA ALA A 90 22.27 -1.49 8.36
C ALA A 90 22.02 -1.01 6.91
N SER A 91 23.10 -0.75 6.14
CA SER A 91 22.99 -0.36 4.74
C SER A 91 22.46 -1.50 3.87
N LEU A 92 22.80 -2.75 4.19
CA LEU A 92 22.21 -3.93 3.54
C LEU A 92 20.72 -4.04 3.85
N TRP A 93 20.32 -3.86 5.11
CA TRP A 93 18.91 -3.88 5.51
C TRP A 93 18.10 -2.81 4.77
N GLU A 94 18.63 -1.59 4.68
CA GLU A 94 18.01 -0.50 3.92
C GLU A 94 17.91 -0.84 2.42
N ALA A 95 18.98 -1.38 1.84
CA ALA A 95 18.99 -1.78 0.43
C ALA A 95 17.93 -2.83 0.11
N ILE A 96 17.71 -3.80 1.01
CA ILE A 96 16.62 -4.79 0.90
C ILE A 96 15.25 -4.10 0.96
N GLY A 97 15.04 -3.19 1.92
CA GLY A 97 13.77 -2.45 2.06
C GLY A 97 13.43 -1.56 0.86
N ARG A 98 14.44 -1.09 0.12
CA ARG A 98 14.26 -0.34 -1.13
C ARG A 98 13.92 -1.23 -2.34
N GLY A 99 13.92 -2.57 -2.19
CA GLY A 99 13.65 -3.53 -3.28
C GLY A 99 14.87 -4.24 -3.85
N GLY A 100 16.07 -3.96 -3.31
CA GLY A 100 17.31 -4.69 -3.58
C GLY A 100 18.12 -4.22 -4.80
N LEU A 101 19.36 -3.82 -4.49
CA LEU A 101 20.55 -3.63 -5.36
C LEU A 101 20.44 -2.56 -6.46
N LEU A 102 21.20 -1.49 -6.25
CA LEU A 102 21.69 -0.53 -7.24
C LEU A 102 22.21 -1.24 -8.50
N TYR A 103 21.40 -1.40 -9.55
CA TYR A 103 21.73 -1.61 -10.97
C TYR A 103 20.38 -1.37 -11.71
N ASP A 104 20.16 -0.41 -12.62
CA ASP A 104 20.95 0.04 -13.78
C ASP A 104 21.72 -1.10 -14.48
#